data_AF-A0A285YWL5-F1
#
_entry.id   AF-A0A285YWL5-F1
#
_cell.length_a   1.000
_cell.length_b   1.000
_cell.length_c   1.000
_cell.angle_alpha   90.00
_cell.angle_beta   90.00
_cell.angle_gamma   90.00
#
_symmetry.space_group_name_H-M   'P 1'
#
loop_
_entity.id
_entity.type
_entity.pdbx_description
1 polymer ?
#
loop_
_entity_poly.entity_id
_entity_poly.type
_entity_poly.pdbx_seq_one_letter_code
_entity_poly.pdbx_strand_id
1 'polypeptide(L)'
;MGRRLGVAAVAGDAHDSGALLDALIARADAERVDPREAWLLAVSGGELRAPGHGRVFGEAAVGAGCAVVGLAPLDAGSRSAASTLLERAVKVCVHEIGHAAGLEHCADRACVMHPSRDIADVDRKDKRFCRRCAKDLRHATLDAART
;
A
#
# COMPACT_ATOMS: atom_id res chain seq x y z
N MET A 1 -3.76 17.96 -13.50
CA MET A 1 -3.70 16.56 -13.97
C MET A 1 -4.08 15.67 -12.80
N GLY A 2 -5.17 14.92 -12.90
CA GLY A 2 -5.64 14.04 -11.83
C GLY A 2 -4.93 12.70 -11.94
N ARG A 3 -4.21 12.30 -10.88
CA ARG A 3 -3.54 10.99 -10.80
C ARG A 3 -4.61 9.90 -10.83
N ARG A 4 -4.45 8.90 -11.71
CA ARG A 4 -5.36 7.74 -11.76
C ARG A 4 -4.85 6.66 -10.83
N LEU A 5 -5.75 6.12 -10.01
CA LEU A 5 -5.51 4.90 -9.24
C LEU A 5 -6.12 3.73 -10.02
N GLY A 6 -5.28 2.76 -10.42
CA GLY A 6 -5.73 1.49 -10.99
C GLY A 6 -5.77 0.42 -9.90
N VAL A 7 -6.90 -0.28 -9.76
CA VAL A 7 -7.06 -1.40 -8.83
C VAL A 7 -7.30 -2.68 -9.62
N ALA A 8 -6.52 -3.73 -9.34
CA ALA A 8 -6.71 -5.07 -9.89
C ALA A 8 -6.86 -6.10 -8.77
N ALA A 9 -7.80 -7.05 -8.93
CA ALA A 9 -8.09 -8.11 -7.98
C ALA A 9 -7.46 -9.44 -8.40
N VAL A 10 -6.94 -10.20 -7.44
CA VAL A 10 -6.32 -11.52 -7.66
C VAL A 10 -6.95 -12.55 -6.72
N ALA A 11 -7.23 -13.77 -7.21
CA ALA A 11 -7.96 -14.83 -6.50
C ALA A 11 -7.03 -15.92 -5.93
N GLY A 12 -7.24 -16.33 -4.66
CA GLY A 12 -6.52 -17.40 -3.95
C GLY A 12 -6.49 -17.19 -2.43
N ASP A 13 -6.15 -18.23 -1.65
CA ASP A 13 -6.15 -18.17 -0.17
C ASP A 13 -4.89 -17.46 0.38
N ALA A 14 -3.74 -17.65 -0.27
CA ALA A 14 -2.49 -16.96 0.04
C ALA A 14 -1.65 -16.77 -1.24
N HIS A 15 -0.94 -15.65 -1.32
CA HIS A 15 -0.13 -15.26 -2.46
C HIS A 15 1.28 -14.83 -2.04
N ASP A 16 2.24 -15.10 -2.90
CA ASP A 16 3.57 -14.50 -2.81
C ASP A 16 3.46 -13.01 -3.19
N SER A 17 3.76 -12.10 -2.26
CA SER A 17 3.63 -10.67 -2.48
C SER A 17 4.63 -10.15 -3.51
N GLY A 18 5.85 -10.70 -3.53
CA GLY A 18 6.87 -10.35 -4.51
C GLY A 18 6.45 -10.72 -5.93
N ALA A 19 5.92 -11.93 -6.13
CA ALA A 19 5.41 -12.35 -7.43
C ALA A 19 4.24 -11.49 -7.94
N LEU A 20 3.33 -11.07 -7.05
CA LEU A 20 2.25 -10.14 -7.40
C LEU A 20 2.78 -8.74 -7.73
N LEU A 21 3.77 -8.27 -6.97
CA LEU A 21 4.41 -6.97 -7.20
C LEU A 21 5.17 -6.96 -8.53
N ASP A 22 5.95 -8.00 -8.83
CA ASP A 22 6.65 -8.18 -10.11
C ASP A 22 5.67 -8.19 -11.30
N ALA A 23 4.54 -8.90 -11.16
CA ALA A 23 3.50 -8.91 -12.18
C ALA A 23 2.86 -7.52 -12.38
N LEU A 24 2.66 -6.77 -11.30
CA LEU A 24 2.11 -5.42 -11.36
C LEU A 24 3.10 -4.44 -12.02
N ILE A 25 4.40 -4.57 -11.74
CA ILE A 25 5.47 -3.79 -12.37
C ILE A 25 5.54 -4.10 -13.86
N ALA A 26 5.58 -5.37 -14.25
CA ALA A 26 5.59 -5.76 -15.66
C ALA A 26 4.37 -5.23 -16.43
N ARG A 27 3.20 -5.18 -15.77
CA ARG A 27 2.00 -4.55 -16.32
C ARG A 27 2.17 -3.03 -16.46
N ALA A 28 2.71 -2.36 -15.44
CA ALA A 28 2.99 -0.92 -15.49
C ALA A 28 3.90 -0.58 -16.68
N ASP A 29 4.96 -1.36 -16.90
CA ASP A 29 5.88 -1.20 -18.02
C ASP A 29 5.20 -1.42 -19.37
N ALA A 30 4.41 -2.49 -19.50
CA ALA A 30 3.66 -2.79 -20.73
C ALA A 30 2.64 -1.69 -21.07
N GLU A 31 1.98 -1.13 -20.06
CA GLU A 31 1.04 -0.01 -20.18
C GLU A 31 1.74 1.36 -20.24
N ARG A 32 3.08 1.40 -20.09
CA ARG A 32 3.91 2.62 -20.01
C ARG A 32 3.40 3.61 -18.95
N VAL A 33 3.03 3.10 -17.79
CA VAL A 33 2.60 3.91 -16.65
C VAL A 33 3.82 4.61 -16.05
N ASP A 34 3.85 5.94 -16.15
CA ASP A 34 4.89 6.73 -15.48
C ASP A 34 4.57 6.84 -13.97
N PRO A 35 5.45 6.36 -13.06
CA PRO A 35 5.24 6.46 -11.61
C PRO A 35 5.15 7.92 -11.11
N ARG A 36 5.55 8.89 -11.95
CA ARG A 36 5.37 10.31 -11.71
C ARG A 36 3.92 10.76 -11.88
N GLU A 37 3.17 10.09 -12.75
CA GLU A 37 1.80 10.46 -13.14
C GLU A 37 0.72 9.60 -12.49
N ALA A 38 1.03 8.32 -12.21
CA ALA A 38 0.09 7.39 -11.59
C ALA A 38 0.81 6.35 -10.73
N TRP A 39 0.07 5.84 -9.74
CA TRP A 39 0.50 4.70 -8.93
C TRP A 39 -0.52 3.57 -9.09
N LEU A 40 -0.01 2.34 -9.16
CA LEU A 40 -0.81 1.14 -9.27
C LEU A 40 -0.86 0.42 -7.92
N LEU A 41 -2.05 -0.01 -7.53
CA LEU A 41 -2.28 -0.78 -6.31
C LEU A 41 -3.05 -2.05 -6.65
N ALA A 42 -2.41 -3.19 -6.52
CA ALA A 42 -3.09 -4.49 -6.55
C ALA A 42 -3.73 -4.78 -5.19
N VAL A 43 -4.95 -5.30 -5.19
CA VAL A 43 -5.66 -5.68 -3.96
C VAL A 43 -6.05 -7.15 -4.06
N SER A 44 -5.43 -7.98 -3.23
CA SER A 44 -5.76 -9.40 -3.13
C SER A 44 -6.79 -9.63 -2.02
N GLY A 45 -7.76 -10.50 -2.29
CA GLY A 45 -8.66 -11.00 -1.25
C GLY A 45 -7.96 -11.93 -0.24
N GLY A 46 -6.83 -12.53 -0.62
CA GLY A 46 -6.10 -13.53 0.16
C GLY A 46 -5.04 -12.95 1.10
N GLU A 47 -4.34 -13.85 1.79
CA GLU A 47 -3.14 -13.54 2.56
C GLU A 47 -1.97 -13.18 1.62
N LEU A 48 -1.08 -12.28 2.04
CA LEU A 48 0.21 -12.06 1.39
C LEU A 48 1.37 -12.62 2.22
N ARG A 49 2.36 -13.19 1.52
CA ARG A 49 3.60 -13.71 2.10
C ARG A 49 4.81 -13.18 1.34
N ALA A 50 5.70 -12.53 2.08
CA ALA A 50 6.98 -12.04 1.56
C ALA A 50 8.12 -12.99 1.94
N PRO A 51 8.99 -13.39 0.99
CA PRO A 51 10.21 -14.12 1.31
C PRO A 51 11.02 -13.42 2.40
N GLY A 52 11.45 -14.17 3.42
CA GLY A 52 12.24 -13.66 4.55
C GLY A 52 11.48 -12.86 5.61
N HIS A 53 10.22 -12.47 5.35
CA HIS A 53 9.41 -11.65 6.26
C HIS A 53 8.14 -12.36 6.76
N GLY A 54 7.73 -13.44 6.09
CA GLY A 54 6.54 -14.20 6.47
C GLY A 54 5.25 -13.50 6.01
N ARG A 55 4.22 -13.49 6.85
CA ARG A 55 2.94 -12.85 6.55
C ARG A 55 3.09 -11.33 6.57
N VAL A 56 2.58 -10.67 5.53
CA VAL A 56 2.55 -9.20 5.43
C VAL A 56 1.14 -8.70 5.12
N PHE A 57 0.85 -7.44 5.43
CA PHE A 57 -0.41 -6.79 5.02
C PHE A 57 -0.33 -6.22 3.61
N GLY A 58 0.88 -5.86 3.17
CA GLY A 58 1.17 -5.31 1.87
C GLY A 58 2.67 -5.33 1.58
N GLU A 59 3.01 -5.03 0.34
CA GLU A 59 4.37 -4.84 -0.14
C GLU A 59 4.37 -3.79 -1.26
N ALA A 60 5.42 -3.00 -1.36
CA ALA A 60 5.54 -1.96 -2.37
C ALA A 60 6.96 -1.86 -2.91
N ALA A 61 7.05 -1.55 -4.21
CA ALA A 61 8.30 -1.17 -4.84
C ALA A 61 8.56 0.31 -4.53
N VAL A 62 9.45 0.57 -3.57
CA VAL A 62 9.64 1.91 -3.01
C VAL A 62 10.03 2.92 -4.09
N GLY A 63 9.19 3.94 -4.28
CA GLY A 63 9.38 4.99 -5.29
C GLY A 63 9.13 4.57 -6.75
N ALA A 64 8.79 3.30 -7.00
CA ALA A 64 8.54 2.77 -8.34
C ALA A 64 7.04 2.71 -8.70
N GLY A 65 6.17 3.28 -7.86
CA GLY A 65 4.76 3.48 -8.19
C GLY A 65 3.88 2.23 -8.18
N CYS A 66 4.37 1.09 -7.69
CA CYS A 66 3.59 -0.15 -7.60
C CYS A 66 3.53 -0.67 -6.15
N ALA A 67 2.35 -1.12 -5.74
CA ALA A 67 2.08 -1.71 -4.43
C ALA A 67 1.03 -2.83 -4.51
N VAL A 68 1.06 -3.75 -3.54
CA VAL A 68 0.07 -4.81 -3.36
C VAL A 68 -0.40 -4.87 -1.90
N VAL A 69 -1.68 -5.15 -1.68
CA VAL A 69 -2.31 -5.27 -0.35
C VAL A 69 -3.15 -6.54 -0.26
N GLY A 70 -3.08 -7.25 0.86
CA GLY A 70 -3.89 -8.44 1.17
C GLY A 70 -4.99 -8.13 2.18
N LEU A 71 -6.24 -8.46 1.85
CA LEU A 71 -7.40 -8.14 2.69
C LEU A 71 -7.74 -9.22 3.72
N ALA A 72 -7.47 -10.51 3.45
CA ALA A 72 -7.83 -11.61 4.34
C ALA A 72 -7.46 -11.40 5.82
N PRO A 73 -6.24 -10.98 6.19
CA PRO A 73 -5.88 -10.82 7.59
C PRO A 73 -6.55 -9.61 8.26
N LEU A 74 -7.11 -8.67 7.49
CA LEU A 74 -7.74 -7.45 8.01
C LEU A 74 -9.17 -7.68 8.51
N ASP A 75 -9.79 -8.78 8.08
CA ASP A 75 -11.18 -9.18 8.39
C ASP A 75 -11.32 -9.96 9.72
N ALA A 76 -10.32 -9.88 10.61
CA ALA A 76 -10.28 -10.66 11.86
C ALA A 76 -11.35 -10.25 12.89
N GLY A 77 -12.61 -10.64 12.68
CA GLY A 77 -13.61 -10.92 13.71
C GLY A 77 -14.33 -9.74 14.37
N SER A 78 -14.37 -8.55 13.77
CA SER A 78 -15.16 -7.43 14.33
C SER A 78 -16.66 -7.67 14.16
N ARG A 79 -17.45 -7.46 15.23
CA ARG A 79 -18.94 -7.53 15.22
C ARG A 79 -19.58 -6.46 14.30
N SER A 80 -18.79 -5.51 13.80
CA SER A 80 -19.11 -4.51 12.78
C SER A 80 -18.17 -4.68 11.56
N ALA A 81 -18.08 -5.92 11.05
CA ALA A 81 -17.01 -6.40 10.16
C ALA A 81 -16.71 -5.47 8.97
N ALA A 82 -17.74 -4.96 8.28
CA ALA A 82 -17.55 -4.19 7.05
C ALA A 82 -16.87 -2.82 7.28
N SER A 83 -17.25 -2.07 8.33
CA SER A 83 -16.64 -0.76 8.59
C SER A 83 -15.24 -0.87 9.14
N THR A 84 -14.97 -1.90 9.97
CA THR A 84 -13.62 -2.18 10.50
C THR A 84 -12.67 -2.65 9.40
N LEU A 85 -13.10 -3.58 8.53
CA LEU A 85 -12.31 -4.04 7.39
C LEU A 85 -11.96 -2.86 6.48
N LEU A 86 -12.94 -2.02 6.13
CA LEU A 86 -12.71 -0.88 5.26
C LEU A 86 -11.70 0.11 5.88
N GLU A 87 -11.81 0.40 7.17
CA GLU A 87 -10.86 1.29 7.84
C GLU A 87 -9.44 0.73 7.80
N ARG A 88 -9.26 -0.55 8.14
CA ARG A 88 -7.97 -1.23 8.11
C ARG A 88 -7.39 -1.27 6.69
N ALA A 89 -8.21 -1.64 5.71
CA ALA A 89 -7.82 -1.66 4.30
C ALA A 89 -7.34 -0.29 3.85
N VAL A 90 -8.07 0.79 4.17
CA VAL A 90 -7.65 2.16 3.85
C VAL A 90 -6.29 2.48 4.47
N LYS A 91 -6.06 2.14 5.75
CA LYS A 91 -4.78 2.41 6.42
C LYS A 91 -3.62 1.67 5.75
N VAL A 92 -3.81 0.40 5.38
CA VAL A 92 -2.78 -0.40 4.71
C VAL A 92 -2.56 0.09 3.28
N CYS A 93 -3.61 0.32 2.49
CA CYS A 93 -3.49 0.86 1.14
C CYS A 93 -2.77 2.21 1.11
N VAL A 94 -3.09 3.14 2.02
CA VAL A 94 -2.41 4.44 2.09
C VAL A 94 -0.95 4.29 2.51
N HIS A 95 -0.63 3.33 3.39
CA HIS A 95 0.74 3.02 3.78
C HIS A 95 1.56 2.52 2.58
N GLU A 96 1.06 1.52 1.85
CA GLU A 96 1.77 0.97 0.70
C GLU A 96 1.85 1.96 -0.48
N ILE A 97 0.82 2.79 -0.69
CA ILE A 97 0.90 3.90 -1.64
C ILE A 97 1.99 4.90 -1.22
N GLY A 98 2.14 5.16 0.09
CA GLY A 98 3.23 5.98 0.60
C GLY A 98 4.60 5.42 0.22
N HIS A 99 4.80 4.11 0.38
CA HIS A 99 6.01 3.43 -0.08
C HIS A 99 6.17 3.50 -1.61
N ALA A 100 5.14 3.20 -2.39
CA ALA A 100 5.17 3.33 -3.85
C ALA A 100 5.52 4.76 -4.32
N ALA A 101 5.17 5.77 -3.54
CA ALA A 101 5.54 7.17 -3.73
C ALA A 101 6.94 7.55 -3.22
N GLY A 102 7.67 6.62 -2.59
CA GLY A 102 9.05 6.80 -2.13
C GLY A 102 9.21 7.17 -0.66
N LEU A 103 8.17 7.11 0.15
CA LEU A 103 8.29 7.35 1.59
C LEU A 103 8.85 6.12 2.30
N GLU A 104 9.68 6.34 3.31
CA GLU A 104 10.08 5.30 4.26
C GLU A 104 9.15 5.25 5.48
N HIS A 105 9.38 4.26 6.35
CA HIS A 105 8.68 4.12 7.61
C HIS A 105 8.81 5.35 8.51
N CYS A 106 7.77 5.59 9.32
CA CYS A 106 7.70 6.70 10.26
C CYS A 106 7.74 6.22 11.72
N ALA A 107 8.55 6.90 12.54
CA ALA A 107 8.59 6.65 13.99
C ALA A 107 7.34 7.15 14.75
N ASP A 108 6.57 8.08 14.16
CA ASP A 108 5.32 8.58 14.76
C ASP A 108 4.24 7.48 14.67
N ARG A 109 3.86 6.95 15.85
CA ARG A 109 2.90 5.84 15.99
C ARG A 109 1.49 6.18 15.51
N ALA A 110 1.14 7.47 15.38
CA ALA A 110 -0.13 7.90 14.84
C ALA A 110 -0.09 8.08 13.30
N CYS A 111 1.08 8.14 12.69
CA CYS A 111 1.20 8.30 11.24
C CYS A 111 0.82 7.01 10.50
N VAL A 112 0.14 7.13 9.36
CA VAL A 112 -0.17 5.98 8.50
C VAL A 112 1.09 5.22 8.03
N MET A 113 2.24 5.92 7.89
CA MET A 113 3.55 5.33 7.57
C MET A 113 4.24 4.64 8.75
N HIS A 114 3.61 4.55 9.92
CA HIS A 114 4.12 3.69 10.99
C HIS A 114 4.02 2.22 10.55
N PRO A 115 5.10 1.42 10.67
CA PRO A 115 5.05 0.00 10.33
C PRO A 115 4.04 -0.72 11.23
N SER A 116 3.31 -1.67 10.64
CA SER A 116 2.32 -2.48 11.37
C SER A 116 2.73 -3.95 11.34
N ARG A 117 2.98 -4.54 12.52
CA ARG A 117 3.35 -5.96 12.66
C ARG A 117 2.13 -6.84 12.89
N ASP A 118 1.08 -6.26 13.44
CA ASP A 118 -0.19 -6.93 13.73
C ASP A 118 -1.38 -5.97 13.51
N ILE A 119 -2.59 -6.49 13.73
CA ILE A 119 -3.82 -5.71 13.58
C ILE A 119 -3.94 -4.60 14.62
N ALA A 120 -3.37 -4.77 15.83
CA ALA A 120 -3.41 -3.73 16.85
C ALA A 120 -2.58 -2.51 16.42
N ASP A 121 -1.48 -2.70 15.70
CA ASP A 121 -0.72 -1.62 15.09
C ASP A 121 -1.51 -0.90 13.99
N VAL A 122 -2.25 -1.64 13.16
CA VAL A 122 -3.12 -1.06 12.12
C VAL A 122 -4.24 -0.24 12.77
N ASP A 123 -4.86 -0.77 13.82
CA ASP A 123 -5.96 -0.11 14.52
C ASP A 123 -5.50 1.17 15.23
N ARG A 124 -4.29 1.15 15.81
CA ARG A 124 -3.73 2.28 16.58
C ARG A 124 -3.35 3.50 15.72
N LYS A 125 -2.85 3.29 14.50
CA LYS A 125 -2.42 4.41 13.63
C LYS A 125 -3.59 5.11 12.96
N ASP A 126 -3.41 6.38 12.59
CA ASP A 126 -4.37 7.11 11.78
C ASP A 126 -4.24 6.69 10.30
N LYS A 127 -5.28 6.95 9.50
CA LYS A 127 -5.22 6.85 8.02
C LYS A 127 -4.49 8.03 7.38
N ARG A 128 -4.12 9.05 8.16
CA ARG A 128 -3.45 10.28 7.71
C ARG A 128 -1.94 10.20 7.86
N PHE A 129 -1.25 10.86 6.94
CA PHE A 129 0.16 11.18 7.09
C PHE A 129 0.36 12.24 8.19
N CYS A 130 1.43 12.13 8.97
CA CYS A 130 1.88 13.22 9.82
C CYS A 130 2.39 14.40 8.96
N ARG A 131 2.64 15.56 9.58
CA ARG A 131 3.08 16.77 8.85
C ARG A 131 4.34 16.53 7.99
N ARG A 132 5.29 15.73 8.49
CA ARG A 132 6.54 15.39 7.78
C ARG A 132 6.25 14.56 6.54
N CYS A 133 5.65 13.38 6.70
CA CYS A 133 5.32 12.49 5.59
C CYS A 133 4.40 13.17 4.56
N ALA A 134 3.46 14.02 4.98
CA ALA A 134 2.62 14.78 4.05
C ALA A 134 3.42 15.81 3.21
N LYS A 135 4.51 16.36 3.76
CA LYS A 135 5.42 17.23 3.02
C LYS A 135 6.27 16.41 2.04
N ASP A 136 6.82 15.30 2.50
CA ASP A 136 7.67 14.41 1.68
C ASP A 136 6.88 13.85 0.49
N LEU A 137 5.62 13.43 0.72
CA LEU A 137 4.72 12.97 -0.34
C LEU A 137 4.46 14.05 -1.39
N ARG A 138 4.27 15.32 -0.96
CA ARG A 138 4.11 16.43 -1.91
C ARG A 138 5.36 16.64 -2.75
N HIS A 139 6.56 16.48 -2.19
CA HIS A 139 7.81 16.63 -2.93
C HIS A 139 7.95 15.51 -3.97
N ALA A 140 7.73 14.25 -3.58
CA ALA A 140 7.71 13.11 -4.51
C ALA A 140 6.71 13.31 -5.67
N THR A 141 5.59 13.97 -5.39
CA THR A 141 4.54 14.29 -6.37
C THR A 141 4.91 15.48 -7.28
N LEU A 142 5.78 16.39 -6.84
CA LEU A 142 6.15 17.61 -7.56
C LEU A 142 7.38 17.44 -8.44
N ASP A 143 8.38 16.67 -7.99
CA ASP A 143 9.54 16.32 -8.82
C ASP A 143 9.11 15.55 -10.07
N ALA A 144 8.06 14.75 -9.91
CA ALA A 144 7.34 14.08 -10.97
C ALA A 144 6.79 15.01 -12.09
N ALA A 145 6.34 16.22 -11.75
CA ALA A 145 5.61 17.11 -12.67
C ALA A 145 6.50 18.15 -13.37
N ARG A 146 7.83 18.12 -13.18
CA ARG A 146 8.79 19.16 -13.61
C ARG A 146 9.72 18.73 -14.74
N THR A 147 9.52 17.56 -15.33
CA THR A 147 10.34 16.94 -16.38
C THR A 147 9.46 16.37 -17.45
#